data_AF-A0Y784-F1
#
_entry.id   AF-A0Y784-F1
#
_cell.length_a   1.000
_cell.length_b   1.000
_cell.length_c   1.000
_cell.angle_alpha   90.00
_cell.angle_beta   90.00
_cell.angle_gamma   90.00
#
_symmetry.space_group_name_H-M   'P 1'
#
loop_
_entity.id
_entity.type
_entity.pdbx_description
1 polymer ?
#
loop_
_entity_poly.entity_id
_entity_poly.type
_entity_poly.pdbx_seq_one_letter_code
_entity_poly.pdbx_strand_id
1 'polypeptide(L)'
;MIKRVNRYFKCGLILASLVTASAVANEDRTKKDLSQVKQALEQSQSEYNQQRKKISQLQKNLKSHELEIAKNAKALNMAEQSVKETQQQQNQQQKKADELDKKHIEFQRILGAQLKSAYMAGGDDYSKMLLNQENTAQFERTLSYYNYLNKARIEQIEELKELKQQIALNQVALNKTKEKLLALYDEQKRRQTALVNAQSERQANLRNLQAQLTSTKSSIDYLKENQQTLVNTIEELEKEKTKKIELLGLNKNKGKLNWPSKGKLKHKFGQRKHGGIDWKGVLIGAKEGENVNSVHNGQVVFADWLKGYGWVIVVDHGEGFMSLYGHAQTLLRDVGDMVRQGETLALVGQSGGQASSGLYFEIRHKGRAVNPVKWCRRI
;
A
#
# COMPACT_ATOMS: atom_id res chain seq x y z
N MET A 1 -38.44 12.21 99.77
CA MET A 1 -38.12 10.77 99.71
C MET A 1 -36.59 10.63 99.63
N ILE A 2 -35.90 10.39 100.76
CA ILE A 2 -35.22 9.11 101.14
C ILE A 2 -34.02 8.82 100.21
N LYS A 3 -32.74 8.67 100.59
CA LYS A 3 -32.02 8.56 101.88
C LYS A 3 -30.53 8.91 101.64
N ARG A 4 -29.83 9.09 102.75
CA ARG A 4 -28.47 9.59 102.99
C ARG A 4 -27.45 8.42 103.12
N VAL A 5 -26.14 8.74 103.07
CA VAL A 5 -24.99 8.14 103.83
C VAL A 5 -23.91 7.30 103.08
N ASN A 6 -22.66 7.81 103.14
CA ASN A 6 -21.29 7.23 103.32
C ASN A 6 -20.92 5.84 102.73
N ARG A 7 -19.67 5.49 102.40
CA ARG A 7 -18.40 5.66 103.14
C ARG A 7 -17.20 5.18 102.28
N TYR A 8 -16.02 5.72 102.55
CA TYR A 8 -14.68 5.25 102.17
C TYR A 8 -14.40 3.78 102.58
N PHE A 9 -13.69 2.98 101.75
CA PHE A 9 -12.44 2.27 102.11
C PHE A 9 -11.84 1.43 100.96
N LYS A 10 -10.51 1.58 100.80
CA LYS A 10 -9.45 0.70 100.24
C LYS A 10 -9.83 -0.59 99.49
N CYS A 11 -9.26 -0.76 98.29
CA CYS A 11 -8.63 -2.03 97.89
C CYS A 11 -7.47 -1.78 96.92
N GLY A 12 -6.31 -2.37 97.24
CA GLY A 12 -5.04 -2.12 96.58
C GLY A 12 -4.78 -2.95 95.32
N LEU A 13 -3.72 -2.56 94.63
CA LEU A 13 -2.70 -3.43 94.03
C LEU A 13 -3.18 -4.82 93.58
N ILE A 14 -3.56 -4.92 92.30
CA ILE A 14 -3.17 -6.08 91.47
C ILE A 14 -2.49 -5.56 90.22
N LEU A 15 -1.18 -5.77 90.25
CA LEU A 15 -0.22 -5.68 89.16
C LEU A 15 -0.59 -6.66 88.04
N ALA A 16 -0.34 -6.22 86.80
CA ALA A 16 0.26 -7.02 85.73
C ALA A 16 -0.39 -8.38 85.37
N SER A 17 -1.28 -8.40 84.36
CA SER A 17 -1.44 -9.55 83.45
C SER A 17 -2.52 -9.33 82.37
N LEU A 18 -2.44 -8.26 81.56
CA LEU A 18 -3.37 -8.13 80.41
C LEU A 18 -2.88 -7.33 79.20
N VAL A 19 -1.57 -7.08 79.08
CA VAL A 19 -1.02 -6.32 77.93
C VAL A 19 -0.10 -7.15 77.02
N THR A 20 0.23 -8.40 77.36
CA THR A 20 1.11 -9.23 76.51
C THR A 20 0.39 -10.13 75.51
N ALA A 21 -0.93 -10.32 75.62
CA ALA A 21 -1.69 -11.15 74.67
C ALA A 21 -2.02 -10.45 73.33
N SER A 22 -1.92 -9.13 73.26
CA SER A 22 -2.31 -8.35 72.08
C SER A 22 -1.19 -8.14 71.06
N ALA A 23 0.08 -8.31 71.46
CA ALA A 23 1.23 -8.12 70.57
C ALA A 23 1.52 -9.39 69.74
N VAL A 24 1.43 -10.58 70.34
CA VAL A 24 1.71 -11.87 69.67
C VAL A 24 0.61 -12.24 68.68
N ALA A 25 -0.65 -11.95 69.01
CA ALA A 25 -1.79 -12.15 68.10
C ALA A 25 -1.78 -11.20 66.88
N ASN A 26 -1.09 -10.05 66.99
CA ASN A 26 -0.96 -9.08 65.92
C ASN A 26 0.19 -9.41 64.97
N GLU A 27 1.26 -10.04 65.47
CA GLU A 27 2.38 -10.55 64.67
C GLU A 27 1.98 -11.75 63.79
N ASP A 28 1.15 -12.65 64.31
CA ASP A 28 0.66 -13.80 63.52
C ASP A 28 -0.40 -13.39 62.48
N ARG A 29 -1.24 -12.39 62.80
CA ARG A 29 -2.17 -11.79 61.83
C ARG A 29 -1.43 -11.06 60.72
N THR A 30 -0.44 -10.23 61.04
CA THR A 30 0.37 -9.52 60.03
C THR A 30 1.22 -10.46 59.18
N LYS A 31 1.74 -11.58 59.73
CA LYS A 31 2.40 -12.63 58.94
C LYS A 31 1.43 -13.36 57.99
N LYS A 32 0.19 -13.60 58.43
CA LYS A 32 -0.88 -14.20 57.62
C LYS A 32 -1.40 -13.24 56.54
N ASP A 33 -1.52 -11.96 56.84
CA ASP A 33 -1.89 -10.92 55.87
C ASP A 33 -0.76 -10.73 54.84
N LEU A 34 0.51 -10.76 55.28
CA LEU A 34 1.67 -10.70 54.38
C LEU A 34 1.76 -11.93 53.47
N SER A 35 1.47 -13.13 53.97
CA SER A 35 1.46 -14.34 53.14
C SER A 35 0.30 -14.33 52.13
N GLN A 36 -0.89 -13.86 52.54
CA GLN A 36 -2.03 -13.66 51.64
C GLN A 36 -1.75 -12.60 50.56
N VAL A 37 -1.11 -11.49 50.91
CA VAL A 37 -0.70 -10.45 49.95
C VAL A 37 0.36 -10.99 48.98
N LYS A 38 1.34 -11.76 49.46
CA LYS A 38 2.33 -12.42 48.58
C LYS A 38 1.66 -13.40 47.61
N GLN A 39 0.75 -14.25 48.10
CA GLN A 39 0.02 -15.19 47.27
C GLN A 39 -0.87 -14.50 46.23
N ALA A 40 -1.57 -13.42 46.64
CA ALA A 40 -2.35 -12.60 45.72
C ALA A 40 -1.48 -11.90 44.67
N LEU A 41 -0.28 -11.46 45.03
CA LEU A 41 0.68 -10.85 44.12
C LEU A 41 1.26 -11.86 43.13
N GLU A 42 1.61 -13.07 43.58
CA GLU A 42 2.04 -14.17 42.72
C GLU A 42 0.93 -14.60 41.75
N GLN A 43 -0.31 -14.71 42.23
CA GLN A 43 -1.47 -15.01 41.40
C GLN A 43 -1.70 -13.91 40.36
N SER A 44 -1.69 -12.65 40.78
CA SER A 44 -1.84 -11.50 39.87
C SER A 44 -0.72 -11.44 38.82
N GLN A 45 0.52 -11.73 39.22
CA GLN A 45 1.67 -11.79 38.31
C GLN A 45 1.55 -12.95 37.31
N SER A 46 1.07 -14.11 37.76
CA SER A 46 0.81 -15.28 36.92
C SER A 46 -0.29 -14.99 35.89
N GLU A 47 -1.42 -14.42 36.32
CA GLU A 47 -2.53 -14.00 35.46
C GLU A 47 -2.06 -12.98 34.41
N TYR A 48 -1.27 -11.98 34.83
CA TYR A 48 -0.67 -11.01 33.92
C TYR A 48 0.27 -11.66 32.89
N ASN A 49 1.10 -12.61 33.31
CA ASN A 49 1.99 -13.34 32.40
C ASN A 49 1.19 -14.20 31.39
N GLN A 50 0.09 -14.81 31.82
CA GLN A 50 -0.82 -15.54 30.92
C GLN A 50 -1.50 -14.61 29.91
N GLN A 51 -1.99 -13.44 30.36
CA GLN A 51 -2.54 -12.41 29.48
C GLN A 51 -1.51 -11.95 28.44
N ARG A 52 -0.26 -11.69 28.88
CA ARG A 52 0.84 -11.31 27.99
C ARG A 52 1.12 -12.36 26.91
N LYS A 53 1.11 -13.65 27.26
CA LYS A 53 1.26 -14.75 26.30
C LYS A 53 0.10 -14.79 25.29
N LYS A 54 -1.15 -14.63 25.75
CA LYS A 54 -2.34 -14.56 24.87
C LYS A 54 -2.25 -13.37 23.90
N ILE A 55 -1.87 -12.20 24.40
CA ILE A 55 -1.67 -10.99 23.57
C ILE A 55 -0.59 -11.24 22.51
N SER A 56 0.54 -11.86 22.88
CA SER A 56 1.60 -12.20 21.94
C SER A 56 1.11 -13.16 20.84
N GLN A 57 0.29 -14.16 21.20
CA GLN A 57 -0.28 -15.07 20.20
C GLN A 57 -1.28 -14.36 19.26
N LEU A 58 -2.17 -13.51 19.81
CA LEU A 58 -3.09 -12.72 19.00
C LEU A 58 -2.34 -11.78 18.04
N GLN A 59 -1.22 -11.19 18.48
CA GLN A 59 -0.35 -10.37 17.63
C GLN A 59 0.27 -11.17 16.48
N LYS A 60 0.74 -12.41 16.73
CA LYS A 60 1.26 -13.29 15.68
C LYS A 60 0.19 -13.62 14.64
N ASN A 61 -1.01 -13.99 15.11
CA ASN A 61 -2.15 -14.25 14.23
C ASN A 61 -2.56 -12.98 13.45
N LEU A 62 -2.53 -11.81 14.09
CA LEU A 62 -2.82 -10.54 13.42
C LEU A 62 -1.79 -10.27 12.31
N LYS A 63 -0.50 -10.48 12.58
CA LYS A 63 0.57 -10.34 11.58
C LYS A 63 0.35 -11.29 10.39
N SER A 64 -0.05 -12.54 10.62
CA SER A 64 -0.29 -13.47 9.50
C SER A 64 -1.47 -13.04 8.63
N HIS A 65 -2.58 -12.58 9.22
CA HIS A 65 -3.70 -12.05 8.41
C HIS A 65 -3.32 -10.75 7.68
N GLU A 66 -2.56 -9.85 8.32
CA GLU A 66 -2.07 -8.62 7.68
C GLU A 66 -1.07 -8.88 6.55
N LEU A 67 -0.34 -10.00 6.59
CA LEU A 67 0.51 -10.46 5.49
C LEU A 67 -0.32 -10.95 4.29
N GLU A 68 -1.37 -11.73 4.54
CA GLU A 68 -2.26 -12.19 3.46
C GLU A 68 -3.03 -11.03 2.82
N ILE A 69 -3.46 -10.04 3.62
CA ILE A 69 -4.01 -8.78 3.12
C ILE A 69 -3.00 -8.06 2.23
N ALA A 70 -1.75 -7.91 2.68
CA ALA A 70 -0.72 -7.22 1.92
C ALA A 70 -0.40 -7.89 0.58
N LYS A 71 -0.31 -9.22 0.55
CA LYS A 71 -0.10 -10.01 -0.68
C LYS A 71 -1.26 -9.82 -1.66
N ASN A 72 -2.51 -9.98 -1.18
CA ASN A 72 -3.68 -9.82 -2.04
C ASN A 72 -3.84 -8.39 -2.55
N ALA A 73 -3.58 -7.38 -1.71
CA ALA A 73 -3.62 -5.98 -2.11
C ALA A 73 -2.53 -5.63 -3.13
N LYS A 74 -1.29 -6.14 -2.97
CA LYS A 74 -0.19 -5.95 -3.95
C LYS A 74 -0.56 -6.58 -5.29
N ALA A 75 -1.02 -7.83 -5.27
CA ALA A 75 -1.45 -8.54 -6.48
C ALA A 75 -2.62 -7.83 -7.17
N LEU A 76 -3.61 -7.34 -6.41
CA LEU A 76 -4.74 -6.59 -6.94
C LEU A 76 -4.28 -5.30 -7.62
N ASN A 77 -3.38 -4.54 -6.98
CA ASN A 77 -2.84 -3.31 -7.57
C ASN A 77 -2.06 -3.58 -8.87
N MET A 78 -1.25 -4.64 -8.91
CA MET A 78 -0.52 -5.05 -10.11
C MET A 78 -1.48 -5.50 -11.24
N ALA A 79 -2.55 -6.22 -10.89
CA ALA A 79 -3.59 -6.62 -11.84
C ALA A 79 -4.31 -5.39 -12.41
N GLU A 80 -4.68 -4.41 -11.57
CA GLU A 80 -5.32 -3.15 -12.00
C GLU A 80 -4.43 -2.35 -12.95
N GLN A 81 -3.13 -2.25 -12.66
CA GLN A 81 -2.16 -1.62 -13.56
C GLN A 81 -2.08 -2.37 -14.90
N SER A 82 -1.99 -3.70 -14.85
CA SER A 82 -1.93 -4.55 -16.04
C SER A 82 -3.19 -4.45 -16.90
N VAL A 83 -4.37 -4.37 -16.27
CA VAL A 83 -5.67 -4.14 -16.94
C VAL A 83 -5.65 -2.79 -17.64
N LYS A 84 -5.22 -1.72 -16.95
CA LYS A 84 -5.16 -0.37 -17.52
C LYS A 84 -4.24 -0.31 -18.73
N GLU A 85 -3.05 -0.88 -18.64
CA GLU A 85 -2.08 -0.94 -19.74
C GLU A 85 -2.61 -1.76 -20.92
N THR A 86 -3.17 -2.95 -20.65
CA THR A 86 -3.73 -3.82 -21.68
C THR A 86 -4.95 -3.17 -22.37
N GLN A 87 -5.78 -2.45 -21.62
CA GLN A 87 -6.91 -1.68 -22.18
C GLN A 87 -6.43 -0.53 -23.09
N GLN A 88 -5.34 0.15 -22.72
CA GLN A 88 -4.74 1.16 -23.59
C GLN A 88 -4.19 0.55 -24.89
N GLN A 89 -3.53 -0.60 -24.80
CA GLN A 89 -3.04 -1.34 -25.97
C GLN A 89 -4.20 -1.80 -26.87
N GLN A 90 -5.29 -2.32 -26.28
CA GLN A 90 -6.49 -2.69 -27.03
C GLN A 90 -7.08 -1.50 -27.77
N ASN A 91 -7.18 -0.33 -27.11
CA ASN A 91 -7.71 0.88 -27.73
C ASN A 91 -6.83 1.36 -28.88
N GLN A 92 -5.50 1.25 -28.77
CA GLN A 92 -4.56 1.57 -29.85
C GLN A 92 -4.71 0.59 -31.03
N GLN A 93 -4.81 -0.70 -30.76
CA GLN A 93 -5.03 -1.74 -31.79
C GLN A 93 -6.36 -1.57 -32.51
N GLN A 94 -7.43 -1.18 -31.78
CA GLN A 94 -8.74 -0.92 -32.37
C GLN A 94 -8.69 0.29 -33.31
N LYS A 95 -8.06 1.40 -32.88
CA LYS A 95 -7.86 2.57 -33.77
C LYS A 95 -7.10 2.20 -35.04
N LYS A 96 -6.04 1.39 -34.91
CA LYS A 96 -5.28 0.88 -36.05
C LYS A 96 -6.15 -0.01 -36.95
N ALA A 97 -7.02 -0.85 -36.38
CA ALA A 97 -7.97 -1.66 -37.16
C ALA A 97 -8.88 -0.77 -38.02
N ASP A 98 -9.47 0.26 -37.40
CA ASP A 98 -10.37 1.19 -38.07
C ASP A 98 -9.66 1.99 -39.19
N GLU A 99 -8.39 2.37 -38.98
CA GLU A 99 -7.57 3.03 -40.01
C GLU A 99 -7.23 2.10 -41.18
N LEU A 100 -6.85 0.86 -40.90
CA LEU A 100 -6.55 -0.13 -41.94
C LEU A 100 -7.80 -0.49 -42.75
N ASP A 101 -8.96 -0.59 -42.09
CA ASP A 101 -10.23 -0.88 -42.75
C ASP A 101 -10.66 0.27 -43.67
N LYS A 102 -10.52 1.53 -43.24
CA LYS A 102 -10.74 2.70 -44.10
C LYS A 102 -9.85 2.68 -45.34
N LYS A 103 -8.54 2.42 -45.17
CA LYS A 103 -7.61 2.27 -46.29
C LYS A 103 -8.05 1.14 -47.20
N HIS A 104 -8.44 -0.01 -46.65
CA HIS A 104 -8.85 -1.17 -47.42
C HIS A 104 -10.08 -0.87 -48.29
N ILE A 105 -11.11 -0.22 -47.71
CA ILE A 105 -12.31 0.22 -48.45
C ILE A 105 -11.95 1.21 -49.56
N GLU A 106 -11.08 2.18 -49.27
CA GLU A 106 -10.64 3.17 -50.25
C GLU A 106 -9.87 2.52 -51.42
N PHE A 107 -8.92 1.64 -51.12
CA PHE A 107 -8.16 0.88 -52.11
C PHE A 107 -9.08 -0.01 -52.96
N GLN A 108 -10.02 -0.72 -52.33
CA GLN A 108 -10.99 -1.55 -53.05
C GLN A 108 -11.85 -0.72 -54.01
N ARG A 109 -12.27 0.48 -53.59
CA ARG A 109 -13.06 1.39 -54.44
C ARG A 109 -12.27 1.87 -55.65
N ILE A 110 -11.02 2.28 -55.45
CA ILE A 110 -10.14 2.78 -56.52
C ILE A 110 -9.80 1.65 -57.51
N LEU A 111 -9.34 0.51 -57.01
CA LEU A 111 -8.98 -0.63 -57.84
C LEU A 111 -10.21 -1.19 -58.58
N GLY A 112 -11.36 -1.25 -57.92
CA GLY A 112 -12.62 -1.64 -58.55
C GLY A 112 -13.02 -0.73 -59.70
N ALA A 113 -12.85 0.59 -59.55
CA ALA A 113 -13.09 1.55 -60.63
C ALA A 113 -12.12 1.37 -61.80
N GLN A 114 -10.83 1.13 -61.53
CA GLN A 114 -9.83 0.87 -62.57
C GLN A 114 -10.12 -0.43 -63.33
N LEU A 115 -10.46 -1.52 -62.63
CA LEU A 115 -10.80 -2.80 -63.23
C LEU A 115 -12.08 -2.70 -64.07
N LYS A 116 -13.10 -1.99 -63.57
CA LYS A 116 -14.33 -1.72 -64.32
C LYS A 116 -14.04 -0.93 -65.60
N SER A 117 -13.22 0.12 -65.52
CA SER A 117 -12.83 0.90 -66.69
C SER A 117 -12.05 0.05 -67.71
N ALA A 118 -11.13 -0.79 -67.25
CA ALA A 118 -10.37 -1.68 -68.12
C ALA A 118 -11.26 -2.74 -68.80
N TYR A 119 -12.23 -3.29 -68.06
CA TYR A 119 -13.22 -4.22 -68.62
C TYR A 119 -14.12 -3.55 -69.66
N MET A 120 -14.63 -2.35 -69.37
CA MET A 120 -15.48 -1.58 -70.28
C MET A 120 -14.76 -1.14 -71.56
N ALA A 121 -13.44 -0.94 -71.50
CA ALA A 121 -12.62 -0.66 -72.69
C ALA A 121 -12.50 -1.87 -73.64
N GLY A 122 -12.93 -3.07 -73.21
CA GLY A 122 -12.83 -4.31 -73.97
C GLY A 122 -11.40 -4.85 -73.95
N GLY A 123 -11.19 -6.02 -73.33
CA GLY A 123 -9.86 -6.62 -73.06
C GLY A 123 -8.92 -6.84 -74.26
N ASP A 124 -9.33 -6.46 -75.47
CA ASP A 124 -8.56 -6.53 -76.72
C ASP A 124 -7.91 -5.18 -77.11
N ASP A 125 -8.05 -4.11 -76.31
CA ASP A 125 -7.55 -2.78 -76.67
C ASP A 125 -6.03 -2.78 -76.92
N TYR A 126 -5.28 -3.53 -76.10
CA TYR A 126 -3.83 -3.67 -76.25
C TYR A 126 -3.43 -4.50 -77.48
N SER A 127 -4.11 -5.62 -77.74
CA SER A 127 -3.81 -6.49 -78.89
C SER A 127 -4.22 -5.85 -80.22
N LYS A 128 -5.33 -5.11 -80.24
CA LYS A 128 -5.75 -4.31 -81.41
C LYS A 128 -4.82 -3.13 -81.65
N MET A 129 -4.29 -2.50 -80.61
CA MET A 129 -3.32 -1.42 -80.72
C MET A 129 -1.95 -1.89 -81.24
N LEU A 130 -1.47 -3.07 -80.80
CA LEU A 130 -0.26 -3.69 -81.34
C LEU A 130 -0.33 -3.95 -82.85
N LEU A 131 -1.53 -4.14 -83.38
CA LEU A 131 -1.77 -4.42 -84.79
C LEU A 131 -1.94 -3.15 -85.65
N ASN A 132 -2.07 -1.97 -85.05
CA ASN A 132 -2.24 -0.70 -85.77
C ASN A 132 -0.89 0.05 -85.90
N GLN A 133 -0.23 -0.08 -87.06
CA GLN A 133 1.16 0.36 -87.30
C GLN A 133 1.32 1.74 -87.96
N GLU A 134 0.25 2.54 -88.11
CA GLU A 134 0.30 3.77 -88.92
C GLU A 134 1.15 4.90 -88.32
N ASN A 135 1.46 4.90 -87.01
CA ASN A 135 2.31 5.91 -86.36
C ASN A 135 3.21 5.32 -85.26
N THR A 136 4.44 4.94 -85.65
CA THR A 136 5.43 4.28 -84.78
C THR A 136 5.84 5.11 -83.57
N ALA A 137 6.02 6.43 -83.71
CA ALA A 137 6.43 7.31 -82.61
C ALA A 137 5.32 7.56 -81.57
N GLN A 138 4.05 7.55 -81.99
CA GLN A 138 2.92 7.59 -81.06
C GLN A 138 2.78 6.25 -80.33
N PHE A 139 2.96 5.14 -81.05
CA PHE A 139 2.92 3.79 -80.50
C PHE A 139 3.96 3.56 -79.39
N GLU A 140 5.23 3.93 -79.60
CA GLU A 140 6.29 3.77 -78.59
C GLU A 140 6.00 4.52 -77.28
N ARG A 141 5.47 5.76 -77.40
CA ARG A 141 5.06 6.56 -76.24
C ARG A 141 3.89 5.94 -75.50
N THR A 142 2.87 5.48 -76.24
CA THR A 142 1.71 4.82 -75.66
C THR A 142 2.11 3.53 -74.96
N LEU A 143 2.98 2.71 -75.55
CA LEU A 143 3.52 1.49 -74.93
C LEU A 143 4.26 1.80 -73.62
N SER A 144 5.08 2.86 -73.62
CA SER A 144 5.77 3.33 -72.41
C SER A 144 4.76 3.72 -71.32
N TYR A 145 3.71 4.47 -71.65
CA TYR A 145 2.66 4.83 -70.71
C TYR A 145 1.90 3.62 -70.16
N TYR A 146 1.60 2.62 -70.98
CA TYR A 146 1.00 1.35 -70.53
C TYR A 146 1.92 0.62 -69.54
N ASN A 147 3.23 0.59 -69.80
CA ASN A 147 4.18 -0.04 -68.89
C ASN A 147 4.23 0.68 -67.53
N TYR A 148 4.27 2.02 -67.52
CA TYR A 148 4.20 2.80 -66.27
C TYR A 148 2.89 2.55 -65.52
N LEU A 149 1.75 2.52 -66.23
CA LEU A 149 0.44 2.24 -65.64
C LEU A 149 0.35 0.83 -65.06
N ASN A 150 0.85 -0.18 -65.77
CA ASN A 150 0.86 -1.57 -65.31
C ASN A 150 1.78 -1.75 -64.10
N LYS A 151 2.95 -1.07 -64.09
CA LYS A 151 3.83 -1.05 -62.92
C LYS A 151 3.11 -0.47 -61.70
N ALA A 152 2.46 0.68 -61.84
CA ALA A 152 1.69 1.29 -60.75
C ALA A 152 0.54 0.39 -60.28
N ARG A 153 -0.12 -0.35 -61.18
CA ARG A 153 -1.17 -1.33 -60.82
C ARG A 153 -0.61 -2.51 -60.02
N ILE A 154 0.54 -3.04 -60.41
CA ILE A 154 1.21 -4.13 -59.69
C ILE A 154 1.59 -3.65 -58.29
N GLU A 155 2.16 -2.45 -58.16
CA GLU A 155 2.49 -1.83 -56.88
C GLU A 155 1.24 -1.71 -55.98
N GLN A 156 0.11 -1.23 -56.51
CA GLN A 156 -1.16 -1.16 -55.77
C GLN A 156 -1.69 -2.52 -55.30
N ILE A 157 -1.50 -3.59 -56.08
CA ILE A 157 -1.92 -4.94 -55.71
C ILE A 157 -1.05 -5.49 -54.59
N GLU A 158 0.26 -5.27 -54.64
CA GLU A 158 1.16 -5.67 -53.55
C GLU A 158 0.87 -4.89 -52.26
N GLU A 159 0.62 -3.57 -52.34
CA GLU A 159 0.17 -2.77 -51.19
C GLU A 159 -1.13 -3.30 -50.57
N LEU A 160 -2.11 -3.71 -51.40
CA LEU A 160 -3.36 -4.29 -50.92
C LEU A 160 -3.12 -5.64 -50.20
N LYS A 161 -2.21 -6.45 -50.72
CA LYS A 161 -1.84 -7.74 -50.12
C LYS A 161 -1.18 -7.52 -48.76
N GLU A 162 -0.24 -6.57 -48.67
CA GLU A 162 0.38 -6.17 -47.39
C GLU A 162 -0.67 -5.63 -46.42
N LEU A 163 -1.59 -4.78 -46.88
CA LEU A 163 -2.67 -4.24 -46.06
C LEU A 163 -3.56 -5.35 -45.48
N LYS A 164 -3.95 -6.33 -46.29
CA LYS A 164 -4.72 -7.49 -45.82
C LYS A 164 -3.96 -8.32 -44.79
N GLN A 165 -2.65 -8.51 -44.98
CA GLN A 165 -1.82 -9.19 -44.00
C GLN A 165 -1.76 -8.41 -42.69
N GLN A 166 -1.60 -7.09 -42.74
CA GLN A 166 -1.62 -6.22 -41.55
C GLN A 166 -2.95 -6.28 -40.79
N ILE A 167 -4.08 -6.30 -41.50
CA ILE A 167 -5.42 -6.45 -40.91
C ILE A 167 -5.54 -7.79 -40.19
N ALA A 168 -5.15 -8.89 -40.84
CA ALA A 168 -5.20 -10.23 -40.24
C ALA A 168 -4.34 -10.33 -38.98
N LEU A 169 -3.10 -9.82 -39.03
CA LEU A 169 -2.20 -9.78 -37.88
C LEU A 169 -2.75 -8.92 -36.73
N ASN A 170 -3.33 -7.75 -37.05
CA ASN A 170 -3.93 -6.89 -36.04
C ASN A 170 -5.16 -7.54 -35.38
N GLN A 171 -5.98 -8.26 -36.14
CA GLN A 171 -7.15 -8.97 -35.62
C GLN A 171 -6.76 -10.10 -34.66
N VAL A 172 -5.73 -10.88 -35.01
CA VAL A 172 -5.17 -11.92 -34.12
C VAL A 172 -4.62 -11.30 -32.84
N ALA A 173 -3.85 -10.21 -32.94
CA ALA A 173 -3.33 -9.49 -31.78
C ALA A 173 -4.44 -8.91 -30.88
N LEU A 174 -5.51 -8.38 -31.48
CA LEU A 174 -6.66 -7.85 -30.77
C LEU A 174 -7.42 -8.94 -29.99
N ASN A 175 -7.64 -10.10 -30.61
CA ASN A 175 -8.29 -11.24 -29.95
C ASN A 175 -7.45 -11.75 -28.77
N LYS A 176 -6.13 -11.90 -28.96
CA LYS A 176 -5.21 -12.28 -27.87
C LYS A 176 -5.24 -11.27 -26.72
N THR A 177 -5.32 -9.98 -27.04
CA THR A 177 -5.42 -8.90 -26.05
C THR A 177 -6.75 -8.97 -25.27
N LYS A 178 -7.87 -9.26 -25.95
CA LYS A 178 -9.18 -9.48 -25.31
C LYS A 178 -9.18 -10.69 -24.37
N GLU A 179 -8.62 -11.82 -24.80
CA GLU A 179 -8.50 -13.02 -23.95
C GLU A 179 -7.66 -12.75 -22.70
N LYS A 180 -6.51 -12.09 -22.87
CA LYS A 180 -5.66 -11.66 -21.74
C LYS A 180 -6.44 -10.75 -20.77
N LEU A 181 -7.22 -9.82 -21.30
CA LEU A 181 -8.00 -8.88 -20.50
C LEU A 181 -9.10 -9.60 -19.68
N LEU A 182 -9.79 -10.59 -20.27
CA LEU A 182 -10.76 -11.42 -19.55
C LEU A 182 -10.09 -12.19 -18.39
N ALA A 183 -8.94 -12.81 -18.63
CA ALA A 183 -8.18 -13.51 -17.59
C ALA A 183 -7.76 -12.58 -16.45
N LEU A 184 -7.33 -11.36 -16.77
CA LEU A 184 -6.96 -10.35 -15.76
C LEU A 184 -8.17 -9.89 -14.93
N TYR A 185 -9.35 -9.70 -15.54
CA TYR A 185 -10.57 -9.36 -14.80
C TYR A 185 -11.01 -10.48 -13.85
N ASP A 186 -10.91 -11.75 -14.28
CA ASP A 186 -11.21 -12.90 -13.44
C ASP A 186 -10.24 -12.99 -12.25
N GLU A 187 -8.94 -12.78 -12.48
CA GLU A 187 -7.96 -12.72 -11.40
C GLU A 187 -8.26 -11.57 -10.43
N GLN A 188 -8.52 -10.36 -10.95
CA GLN A 188 -8.87 -9.19 -10.14
C GLN A 188 -10.06 -9.48 -9.22
N LYS A 189 -11.12 -10.08 -9.77
CA LYS A 189 -12.32 -10.46 -9.00
C LYS A 189 -12.01 -11.48 -7.90
N ARG A 190 -11.20 -12.50 -8.20
CA ARG A 190 -10.78 -13.50 -7.20
C ARG A 190 -9.97 -12.86 -6.07
N ARG A 191 -9.01 -11.99 -6.40
CA ARG A 191 -8.18 -11.27 -5.42
C ARG A 191 -9.01 -10.33 -4.56
N GLN A 192 -9.98 -9.63 -5.14
CA GLN A 192 -10.89 -8.75 -4.41
C GLN A 192 -11.69 -9.52 -3.36
N THR A 193 -12.27 -10.68 -3.72
CA THR A 193 -13.01 -11.51 -2.78
C THR A 193 -12.11 -12.05 -1.66
N ALA A 194 -10.90 -12.50 -1.99
CA ALA A 194 -9.93 -12.98 -1.01
C ALA A 194 -9.51 -11.87 -0.03
N LEU A 195 -9.31 -10.64 -0.53
CA LEU A 195 -8.97 -9.47 0.28
C LEU A 195 -10.08 -9.13 1.29
N VAL A 196 -11.35 -9.12 0.86
CA VAL A 196 -12.50 -8.85 1.73
C VAL A 196 -12.63 -9.91 2.83
N ASN A 197 -12.45 -11.19 2.48
CA ASN A 197 -12.49 -12.27 3.46
C ASN A 197 -11.38 -12.14 4.50
N ALA A 198 -10.14 -11.87 4.06
CA ALA A 198 -9.01 -11.68 4.96
C ALA A 198 -9.18 -10.44 5.87
N GLN A 199 -9.78 -9.35 5.36
CA GLN A 199 -10.13 -8.18 6.16
C GLN A 199 -11.16 -8.50 7.26
N SER A 200 -12.16 -9.33 6.95
CA SER A 200 -13.18 -9.77 7.91
C SER A 200 -12.58 -10.60 9.06
N GLU A 201 -11.73 -11.58 8.73
CA GLU A 201 -11.01 -12.40 9.73
C GLU A 201 -10.11 -11.53 10.62
N ARG A 202 -9.40 -10.58 10.01
CA ARG A 202 -8.56 -9.63 10.72
C ARG A 202 -9.37 -8.78 11.68
N GLN A 203 -10.57 -8.32 11.30
CA GLN A 203 -11.45 -7.55 12.17
C GLN A 203 -11.91 -8.35 13.39
N ALA A 204 -12.21 -9.65 13.23
CA ALA A 204 -12.56 -10.51 14.35
C ALA A 204 -11.39 -10.67 15.35
N ASN A 205 -10.16 -10.87 14.85
CA ASN A 205 -8.96 -10.96 15.68
C ASN A 205 -8.67 -9.64 16.43
N LEU A 206 -8.85 -8.49 15.77
CA LEU A 206 -8.70 -7.19 16.43
C LEU A 206 -9.67 -6.99 17.61
N ARG A 207 -10.93 -7.38 17.46
CA ARG A 207 -11.91 -7.29 18.55
C ARG A 207 -11.46 -8.12 19.75
N ASN A 208 -10.94 -9.33 19.51
CA ASN A 208 -10.37 -10.18 20.56
C ASN A 208 -9.15 -9.55 21.22
N LEU A 209 -8.23 -8.97 20.43
CA LEU A 209 -7.05 -8.29 20.95
C LEU A 209 -7.43 -7.08 21.81
N GLN A 210 -8.39 -6.26 21.35
CA GLN A 210 -8.87 -5.10 22.10
C GLN A 210 -9.54 -5.51 23.42
N ALA A 211 -10.31 -6.60 23.43
CA ALA A 211 -10.89 -7.14 24.67
C ALA A 211 -9.83 -7.55 25.70
N GLN A 212 -8.70 -8.11 25.25
CA GLN A 212 -7.57 -8.47 26.14
C GLN A 212 -6.76 -7.24 26.62
N LEU A 213 -6.81 -6.11 25.90
CA LEU A 213 -6.10 -4.87 26.23
C LEU A 213 -6.88 -3.92 27.15
N THR A 214 -7.99 -4.37 27.74
CA THR A 214 -8.85 -3.56 28.63
C THR A 214 -8.17 -3.12 29.94
N SER A 215 -7.11 -3.80 30.37
CA SER A 215 -6.29 -3.38 31.52
C SER A 215 -5.30 -2.27 31.15
N THR A 216 -5.29 -1.18 31.96
CA THR A 216 -4.42 -0.02 31.77
C THR A 216 -2.92 -0.41 31.75
N LYS A 217 -2.49 -1.32 32.62
CA LYS A 217 -1.08 -1.77 32.69
C LYS A 217 -0.66 -2.49 31.41
N SER A 218 -1.46 -3.44 30.94
CA SER A 218 -1.20 -4.20 29.71
C SER A 218 -1.17 -3.31 28.46
N SER A 219 -2.01 -2.27 28.42
CA SER A 219 -2.01 -1.26 27.34
C SER A 219 -0.73 -0.42 27.33
N ILE A 220 -0.26 0.04 28.50
CA ILE A 220 0.99 0.79 28.63
C ILE A 220 2.19 -0.04 28.16
N ASP A 221 2.29 -1.27 28.63
CA ASP A 221 3.42 -2.15 28.30
C ASP A 221 3.43 -2.49 26.81
N TYR A 222 2.26 -2.73 26.22
CA TYR A 222 2.11 -2.91 24.78
C TYR A 222 2.64 -1.71 23.98
N LEU A 223 2.28 -0.49 24.37
CA LEU A 223 2.72 0.72 23.67
C LEU A 223 4.22 0.98 23.83
N LYS A 224 4.78 0.74 25.02
CA LYS A 224 6.22 0.86 25.28
C LYS A 224 7.03 -0.14 24.43
N GLU A 225 6.59 -1.38 24.37
CA GLU A 225 7.25 -2.43 23.58
C GLU A 225 7.28 -2.05 22.10
N ASN A 226 6.15 -1.61 21.54
CA ASN A 226 6.08 -1.18 20.14
C ASN A 226 7.03 -0.02 19.85
N GLN A 227 7.08 0.97 20.75
CA GLN A 227 7.99 2.11 20.61
C GLN A 227 9.45 1.67 20.62
N GLN A 228 9.82 0.75 21.52
CA GLN A 228 11.19 0.24 21.59
C GLN A 228 11.58 -0.52 20.32
N THR A 229 10.68 -1.34 19.78
CA THR A 229 10.90 -2.02 18.50
C THR A 229 11.21 -1.01 17.39
N LEU A 230 10.43 0.07 17.27
CA LEU A 230 10.70 1.10 16.27
C LEU A 230 12.05 1.78 16.48
N VAL A 231 12.37 2.17 17.72
CA VAL A 231 13.65 2.85 18.02
C VAL A 231 14.83 1.96 17.65
N ASN A 232 14.82 0.69 18.06
CA ASN A 232 15.89 -0.26 17.78
C ASN A 232 16.08 -0.45 16.27
N THR A 233 14.99 -0.63 15.52
CA THR A 233 15.05 -0.77 14.06
C THR A 233 15.65 0.47 13.40
N ILE A 234 15.26 1.67 13.82
CA ILE A 234 15.82 2.91 13.25
C ILE A 234 17.31 3.06 13.59
N GLU A 235 17.73 2.74 14.81
CA GLU A 235 19.14 2.78 15.21
C GLU A 235 20.00 1.78 14.45
N GLU A 236 19.47 0.59 14.15
CA GLU A 236 20.12 -0.41 13.30
C GLU A 236 20.30 0.12 11.86
N LEU A 237 19.23 0.69 11.29
CA LEU A 237 19.27 1.30 9.96
C LEU A 237 20.25 2.48 9.86
N GLU A 238 20.40 3.28 10.93
CA GLU A 238 21.38 4.36 10.97
C GLU A 238 22.83 3.84 10.97
N LYS A 239 23.09 2.66 11.56
CA LYS A 239 24.42 2.03 11.56
C LYS A 239 24.77 1.38 10.22
N GLU A 240 23.79 0.81 9.53
CA GLU A 240 23.99 0.10 8.26
C GLU A 240 24.18 1.03 7.04
N LYS A 241 24.10 2.36 7.22
CA LYS A 241 24.32 3.36 6.15
C LYS A 241 25.77 3.34 5.65
N THR A 242 26.05 2.47 4.70
CA THR A 242 27.40 2.24 4.14
C THR A 242 27.60 2.85 2.75
N LYS A 243 26.55 3.36 2.09
CA LYS A 243 26.65 3.98 0.75
C LYS A 243 26.23 5.45 0.76
N LYS A 244 27.18 6.33 0.44
CA LYS A 244 26.93 7.76 0.19
C LYS A 244 26.22 7.93 -1.16
N ILE A 245 24.90 7.79 -1.17
CA ILE A 245 24.10 8.40 -2.22
C ILE A 245 24.00 9.88 -1.88
N GLU A 246 24.42 10.76 -2.79
CA GLU A 246 24.33 12.21 -2.61
C GLU A 246 22.86 12.66 -2.68
N LEU A 247 22.18 12.60 -1.53
CA LEU A 247 20.84 13.12 -1.35
C LEU A 247 20.91 14.46 -0.60
N LEU A 248 20.13 15.44 -1.07
CA LEU A 248 20.20 16.86 -0.67
C LEU A 248 19.48 17.18 0.66
N GLY A 249 19.00 16.17 1.39
CA GLY A 249 18.21 16.35 2.60
C GLY A 249 16.82 16.96 2.34
N LEU A 250 16.17 17.40 3.42
CA LEU A 250 14.85 18.04 3.35
C LEU A 250 14.88 19.55 3.63
N ASN A 251 16.02 20.09 4.07
CA ASN A 251 16.14 21.45 4.60
C ASN A 251 15.60 22.53 3.65
N LYS A 252 15.94 22.45 2.36
CA LYS A 252 15.50 23.41 1.32
C LYS A 252 13.97 23.40 1.10
N ASN A 253 13.30 22.32 1.47
CA ASN A 253 11.89 22.08 1.21
C ASN A 253 11.02 22.20 2.48
N LYS A 254 11.59 22.72 3.58
CA LYS A 254 10.86 22.96 4.82
C LYS A 254 9.63 23.87 4.57
N GLY A 255 8.46 23.40 4.98
CA GLY A 255 7.16 24.05 4.76
C GLY A 255 6.61 23.91 3.34
N LYS A 256 7.34 23.23 2.43
CA LYS A 256 6.99 23.08 1.01
C LYS A 256 6.79 21.62 0.59
N LEU A 257 6.99 20.64 1.49
CA LEU A 257 6.77 19.24 1.16
C LEU A 257 5.28 18.95 0.91
N ASN A 258 5.01 18.07 -0.05
CA ASN A 258 3.66 17.56 -0.26
C ASN A 258 3.30 16.61 0.89
N TRP A 259 2.01 16.55 1.22
CA TRP A 259 1.53 15.51 2.12
C TRP A 259 1.59 14.15 1.43
N PRO A 260 1.96 13.08 2.15
CA PRO A 260 2.11 11.75 1.57
C PRO A 260 0.79 11.06 1.26
N SER A 261 -0.32 11.54 1.82
CA SER A 261 -1.67 11.07 1.51
C SER A 261 -2.66 12.23 1.65
N LYS A 262 -3.81 12.12 0.98
CA LYS A 262 -4.91 13.09 1.08
C LYS A 262 -5.76 12.73 2.30
N GLY A 263 -6.03 13.69 3.17
CA GLY A 263 -6.81 13.40 4.36
C GLY A 263 -6.74 14.45 5.45
N LYS A 264 -7.61 14.33 6.45
CA LYS A 264 -7.59 15.18 7.65
C LYS A 264 -6.67 14.55 8.71
N LEU A 265 -5.97 15.39 9.47
CA LEU A 265 -5.18 14.92 10.60
C LEU A 265 -6.09 14.43 11.74
N LYS A 266 -6.03 13.13 12.03
CA LYS A 266 -6.69 12.49 13.17
C LYS A 266 -5.88 12.68 14.47
N HIS A 267 -4.55 12.56 14.35
CA HIS A 267 -3.63 12.81 15.47
C HIS A 267 -2.48 13.71 15.04
N LYS A 268 -2.02 14.54 15.99
CA LYS A 268 -0.94 15.51 15.78
C LYS A 268 0.32 15.09 16.54
N PHE A 269 1.47 15.53 16.03
CA PHE A 269 2.74 15.39 16.73
C PHE A 269 2.67 16.03 18.13
N GLY A 270 3.16 15.32 19.14
CA GLY A 270 3.15 15.77 20.54
C GLY A 270 1.81 15.67 21.24
N GLN A 271 0.74 15.21 20.57
CA GLN A 271 -0.53 14.91 21.22
C GLN A 271 -0.33 13.75 22.22
N ARG A 272 -1.02 13.81 23.36
CA ARG A 272 -1.01 12.75 24.37
C ARG A 272 -1.67 11.48 23.81
N LYS A 273 -0.97 10.35 23.89
CA LYS A 273 -1.53 9.00 23.74
C LYS A 273 -1.87 8.46 25.13
N HIS A 274 -2.32 7.21 25.20
CA HIS A 274 -2.53 6.53 26.46
C HIS A 274 -1.23 6.33 27.23
N GLY A 275 -1.29 6.32 28.57
CA GLY A 275 -0.19 5.75 29.36
C GLY A 275 1.07 6.58 29.48
N GLY A 276 1.00 7.88 29.23
CA GLY A 276 2.17 8.73 29.39
C GLY A 276 3.04 8.91 28.14
N ILE A 277 2.59 8.41 26.98
CA ILE A 277 3.33 8.44 25.72
C ILE A 277 2.75 9.51 24.80
N ASP A 278 3.60 10.24 24.07
CA ASP A 278 3.16 11.23 23.09
C ASP A 278 3.36 10.71 21.66
N TRP A 279 2.50 11.15 20.75
CA TRP A 279 2.64 10.87 19.32
C TRP A 279 3.94 11.45 18.77
N LYS A 280 4.80 10.60 18.19
CA LYS A 280 6.06 11.00 17.53
C LYS A 280 5.89 11.38 16.05
N GLY A 281 4.69 11.18 15.51
CA GLY A 281 4.31 11.54 14.15
C GLY A 281 2.90 12.10 14.10
N VAL A 282 2.29 12.05 12.92
CA VAL A 282 0.90 12.40 12.69
C VAL A 282 0.14 11.18 12.16
N LEU A 283 -1.17 11.13 12.41
CA LEU A 283 -2.06 10.16 11.78
C LEU A 283 -2.96 10.90 10.77
N ILE A 284 -2.83 10.57 9.49
CA ILE A 284 -3.61 11.14 8.39
C ILE A 284 -4.75 10.18 8.10
N GLY A 285 -6.00 10.61 8.28
CA GLY A 285 -7.16 9.79 7.94
C GLY A 285 -7.35 9.73 6.43
N ALA A 286 -7.25 8.54 5.85
CA ALA A 286 -7.41 8.27 4.42
C ALA A 286 -8.12 6.92 4.22
N LYS A 287 -8.71 6.71 3.04
CA LYS A 287 -9.39 5.44 2.73
C LYS A 287 -8.35 4.34 2.50
N GLU A 288 -8.69 3.13 2.93
CA GLU A 288 -7.87 1.96 2.64
C GLU A 288 -7.73 1.76 1.13
N GLY A 289 -6.52 1.41 0.66
CA GLY A 289 -6.19 1.30 -0.76
C GLY A 289 -5.76 2.60 -1.45
N GLU A 290 -5.86 3.77 -0.81
CA GLU A 290 -5.35 5.01 -1.40
C GLU A 290 -3.82 5.02 -1.47
N ASN A 291 -3.26 5.73 -2.46
CA ASN A 291 -1.80 5.83 -2.62
C ASN A 291 -1.15 6.60 -1.47
N VAL A 292 -0.04 6.06 -0.97
CA VAL A 292 0.92 6.73 -0.09
C VAL A 292 2.13 7.09 -0.91
N ASN A 293 2.44 8.37 -1.00
CA ASN A 293 3.49 8.90 -1.86
C ASN A 293 4.70 9.39 -1.07
N SER A 294 5.88 9.27 -1.68
CA SER A 294 7.10 9.82 -1.09
C SER A 294 7.03 11.35 -1.04
N VAL A 295 7.37 11.92 0.12
CA VAL A 295 7.35 13.39 0.29
C VAL A 295 8.48 14.07 -0.48
N HIS A 296 9.57 13.35 -0.76
CA HIS A 296 10.75 13.86 -1.45
C HIS A 296 11.57 12.72 -2.08
N ASN A 297 12.56 13.07 -2.90
CA ASN A 297 13.53 12.10 -3.44
C ASN A 297 14.31 11.42 -2.30
N GLY A 298 14.57 10.13 -2.42
CA GLY A 298 15.29 9.37 -1.42
C GLY A 298 15.53 7.91 -1.81
N GLN A 299 16.03 7.12 -0.87
CA GLN A 299 16.20 5.69 -0.99
C GLN A 299 15.38 4.97 0.09
N VAL A 300 14.70 3.88 -0.26
CA VAL A 300 14.04 3.01 0.71
C VAL A 300 15.11 2.27 1.52
N VAL A 301 15.13 2.49 2.84
CA VAL A 301 16.07 1.82 3.76
C VAL A 301 15.40 0.74 4.60
N PHE A 302 14.07 0.73 4.66
CA PHE A 302 13.31 -0.28 5.39
C PHE A 302 11.95 -0.48 4.75
N ALA A 303 11.51 -1.74 4.63
CA ALA A 303 10.22 -2.12 4.07
C ALA A 303 9.76 -3.45 4.68
N ASP A 304 9.24 -3.42 5.91
CA ASP A 304 8.75 -4.63 6.60
C ASP A 304 7.65 -4.30 7.62
N TRP A 305 7.06 -5.34 8.20
CA TRP A 305 6.06 -5.25 9.24
C TRP A 305 6.71 -5.03 10.62
N LEU A 306 6.34 -3.92 11.27
CA LEU A 306 6.76 -3.58 12.63
C LEU A 306 5.59 -3.64 13.61
N LYS A 307 5.85 -4.21 14.79
CA LYS A 307 4.84 -4.34 15.84
C LYS A 307 4.29 -2.97 16.26
N GLY A 308 2.98 -2.81 16.18
CA GLY A 308 2.27 -1.56 16.52
C GLY A 308 2.30 -0.48 15.44
N TYR A 309 3.13 -0.63 14.40
CA TYR A 309 3.18 0.27 13.24
C TYR A 309 2.69 -0.40 11.95
N GLY A 310 2.55 -1.73 11.95
CA GLY A 310 2.07 -2.48 10.80
C GLY A 310 3.10 -2.53 9.70
N TRP A 311 2.65 -2.55 8.44
CA TRP A 311 3.55 -2.39 7.30
C TRP A 311 4.13 -0.99 7.29
N VAL A 312 5.45 -0.92 7.38
CA VAL A 312 6.23 0.33 7.45
C VAL A 312 7.22 0.37 6.31
N ILE A 313 7.28 1.53 5.66
CA ILE A 313 8.37 1.88 4.76
C ILE A 313 9.09 3.12 5.29
N VAL A 314 10.43 3.10 5.27
CA VAL A 314 11.27 4.22 5.67
C VAL A 314 12.12 4.64 4.48
N VAL A 315 12.10 5.93 4.17
CA VAL A 315 12.88 6.54 3.09
C VAL A 315 13.93 7.46 3.70
N ASP A 316 15.19 7.22 3.36
CA ASP A 316 16.31 8.12 3.64
C ASP A 316 16.38 9.21 2.58
N HIS A 317 16.45 10.45 3.03
CA HIS A 317 16.54 11.64 2.17
C HIS A 317 17.92 12.30 2.21
N GLY A 318 18.90 11.71 2.91
CA GLY A 318 20.22 12.29 3.10
C GLY A 318 20.27 13.33 4.21
N GLU A 319 21.48 13.80 4.54
CA GLU A 319 21.77 14.74 5.64
C GLU A 319 21.19 14.31 7.02
N GLY A 320 20.94 13.01 7.20
CA GLY A 320 20.30 12.47 8.42
C GLY A 320 18.78 12.63 8.48
N PHE A 321 18.12 13.00 7.37
CA PHE A 321 16.66 13.03 7.27
C PHE A 321 16.09 11.68 6.85
N MET A 322 15.07 11.22 7.56
CA MET A 322 14.25 10.09 7.17
C MET A 322 12.77 10.44 7.21
N SER A 323 11.99 9.85 6.33
CA SER A 323 10.54 9.82 6.44
C SER A 323 10.05 8.39 6.63
N LEU A 324 9.09 8.22 7.54
CA LEU A 324 8.52 6.92 7.87
C LEU A 324 7.02 6.95 7.59
N TYR A 325 6.55 5.91 6.90
CA TYR A 325 5.17 5.72 6.47
C TYR A 325 4.69 4.38 7.03
N GLY A 326 3.73 4.41 7.95
CA GLY A 326 3.23 3.23 8.65
C GLY A 326 1.74 2.99 8.48
N HIS A 327 1.27 1.86 8.99
CA HIS A 327 -0.10 1.36 8.89
C HIS A 327 -0.53 1.05 7.44
N ALA A 328 0.42 0.85 6.54
CA ALA A 328 0.12 0.54 5.15
C ALA A 328 -0.66 -0.78 5.01
N GLN A 329 -1.50 -0.89 4.01
CA GLN A 329 -2.14 -2.16 3.66
C GLN A 329 -1.11 -3.09 3.00
N THR A 330 -0.30 -2.53 2.11
CA THR A 330 0.78 -3.21 1.40
C THR A 330 1.87 -2.24 0.99
N LEU A 331 3.08 -2.74 0.80
CA LEU A 331 4.24 -1.99 0.32
C LEU A 331 4.44 -2.27 -1.17
N LEU A 332 4.64 -1.21 -1.95
CA LEU A 332 4.85 -1.27 -3.40
C LEU A 332 6.31 -1.07 -3.79
N ARG A 333 7.19 -0.80 -2.81
CA ARG A 333 8.63 -0.61 -2.96
C ARG A 333 9.39 -1.47 -1.98
N ASP A 334 10.57 -1.87 -2.39
CA ASP A 334 11.44 -2.77 -1.65
C ASP A 334 12.69 -2.03 -1.15
N VAL A 335 13.41 -2.61 -0.19
CA VAL A 335 14.64 -2.01 0.37
C VAL A 335 15.68 -1.85 -0.73
N GLY A 336 16.28 -0.66 -0.82
CA GLY A 336 17.27 -0.29 -1.82
C GLY A 336 16.69 0.53 -2.98
N ASP A 337 15.37 0.53 -3.18
CA ASP A 337 14.72 1.28 -4.26
C ASP A 337 14.98 2.79 -4.14
N MET A 338 15.35 3.41 -5.26
CA MET A 338 15.40 4.87 -5.39
C MET A 338 13.99 5.39 -5.70
N VAL A 339 13.52 6.35 -4.91
CA VAL A 339 12.17 6.91 -5.03
C VAL A 339 12.22 8.41 -5.28
N ARG A 340 11.33 8.89 -6.15
CA ARG A 340 11.16 10.30 -6.46
C ARG A 340 10.05 10.92 -5.62
N GLN A 341 10.08 12.24 -5.49
CA GLN A 341 8.98 12.98 -4.89
C GLN A 341 7.66 12.67 -5.61
N GLY A 342 6.63 12.30 -4.85
CA GLY A 342 5.31 11.96 -5.37
C GLY A 342 5.16 10.53 -5.86
N GLU A 343 6.23 9.73 -5.89
CA GLU A 343 6.18 8.33 -6.28
C GLU A 343 5.44 7.50 -5.23
N THR A 344 4.57 6.58 -5.68
CA THR A 344 3.81 5.71 -4.77
C THR A 344 4.73 4.69 -4.12
N LEU A 345 4.72 4.69 -2.79
CA LEU A 345 5.50 3.81 -1.93
C LEU A 345 4.69 2.61 -1.42
N ALA A 346 3.43 2.86 -1.10
CA ALA A 346 2.56 1.92 -0.39
C ALA A 346 1.09 2.29 -0.62
N LEU A 347 0.20 1.42 -0.17
CA LEU A 347 -1.23 1.73 -0.09
C LEU A 347 -1.62 1.99 1.37
N VAL A 348 -2.48 2.98 1.60
CA VAL A 348 -3.05 3.28 2.92
C VAL A 348 -3.77 2.04 3.42
N GLY A 349 -3.57 1.72 4.69
CA GLY A 349 -4.27 0.63 5.33
C GLY A 349 -4.68 0.94 6.75
N GLN A 350 -4.78 -0.14 7.51
CA GLN A 350 -5.11 -0.14 8.91
C GLN A 350 -4.20 -1.11 9.68
N SER A 351 -3.08 -1.53 9.10
CA SER A 351 -2.20 -2.57 9.67
C SER A 351 -1.54 -2.14 10.99
N GLY A 352 -1.03 -3.08 11.77
CA GLY A 352 -0.42 -2.81 13.06
C GLY A 352 -1.46 -2.59 14.16
N GLY A 353 -2.63 -3.19 14.03
CA GLY A 353 -3.67 -3.14 15.07
C GLY A 353 -4.55 -1.89 15.08
N GLN A 354 -4.54 -1.08 14.02
CA GLN A 354 -5.35 0.14 13.98
C GLN A 354 -6.84 -0.18 13.82
N ALA A 355 -7.67 0.56 14.55
CA ALA A 355 -9.13 0.44 14.53
C ALA A 355 -9.79 1.16 13.33
N SER A 356 -9.07 2.07 12.67
CA SER A 356 -9.56 2.78 11.48
C SER A 356 -8.43 2.99 10.49
N SER A 357 -8.77 3.10 9.20
CA SER A 357 -7.79 3.35 8.16
C SER A 357 -7.15 4.73 8.27
N GLY A 358 -5.87 4.78 7.92
CA GLY A 358 -5.07 5.99 7.92
C GLY A 358 -3.58 5.71 7.78
N LEU A 359 -2.83 6.76 7.48
CA LEU A 359 -1.38 6.73 7.33
C LEU A 359 -0.73 7.31 8.58
N TYR A 360 0.12 6.52 9.24
CA TYR A 360 1.07 7.06 10.21
C TYR A 360 2.23 7.68 9.46
N PHE A 361 2.54 8.93 9.74
CA PHE A 361 3.62 9.64 9.08
C PHE A 361 4.53 10.34 10.08
N GLU A 362 5.83 10.10 9.96
CA GLU A 362 6.86 10.67 10.82
C GLU A 362 8.04 11.17 9.98
N ILE A 363 8.61 12.30 10.38
CA ILE A 363 9.88 12.79 9.84
C ILE A 363 10.88 12.73 10.97
N ARG A 364 12.07 12.20 10.69
CA ARG A 364 13.20 12.19 11.61
C ARG A 364 14.36 13.00 11.04
N HIS A 365 15.10 13.63 11.94
CA HIS A 365 16.36 14.29 11.63
C HIS A 365 17.38 13.91 12.70
N LYS A 366 18.45 13.22 12.31
CA LYS A 366 19.52 12.73 13.20
C LYS A 366 18.96 11.90 14.37
N GLY A 367 18.23 10.83 14.06
CA GLY A 367 17.60 9.94 15.04
C GLY A 367 16.35 10.48 15.75
N ARG A 368 16.07 11.79 15.71
CA ARG A 368 14.97 12.41 16.47
C ARG A 368 13.75 12.73 15.60
N ALA A 369 12.58 12.38 16.08
CA ALA A 369 11.31 12.74 15.46
C ALA A 369 11.06 14.26 15.51
N VAL A 370 10.69 14.85 14.37
CA VAL A 370 10.36 16.28 14.23
C VAL A 370 8.92 16.44 13.75
N ASN A 371 8.26 17.54 14.13
CA ASN A 371 6.86 17.78 13.79
C ASN A 371 6.65 17.89 12.26
N PRO A 372 5.97 16.93 11.61
CA PRO A 372 5.80 16.92 10.15
C PRO A 372 4.98 18.11 9.61
N VAL A 373 4.09 18.69 10.42
CA VAL A 373 3.27 19.85 10.05
C VAL A 373 4.13 21.07 9.73
N LYS A 374 5.34 21.17 10.30
CA LYS A 374 6.28 22.26 10.00
C LYS A 374 7.03 22.06 8.68
N TRP A 375 6.95 20.86 8.09
CA TRP A 375 7.68 20.49 6.88
C TRP A 375 6.76 20.41 5.66
N CYS A 376 5.54 19.91 5.84
CA CYS A 376 4.54 19.84 4.79
C CYS A 376 3.81 21.18 4.60
N ARG A 377 3.28 21.40 3.39
CA ARG A 377 2.47 22.58 3.04
C ARG A 377 1.23 22.66 3.93
N ARG A 378 0.77 23.87 4.24
CA ARG A 378 -0.45 24.06 5.04
C ARG A 378 -1.66 23.53 4.25
N ILE A 379 -2.46 22.68 4.90
CA ILE A 379 -3.76 22.20 4.40
C ILE A 379 -4.79 23.31 4.57
#